data_AF-A0A7J7NNL3-F1
#
_entry.id   AF-A0A7J7NNL3-F1
#
_cell.length_a   1.000
_cell.length_b   1.000
_cell.length_c   1.000
_cell.angle_alpha   90.00
_cell.angle_beta   90.00
_cell.angle_gamma   90.00
#
_symmetry.space_group_name_H-M   'P 1'
#
loop_
_entity.id
_entity.type
_entity.pdbx_description
1 polymer ?
#
loop_
_entity_poly.entity_id
_entity_poly.type
_entity_poly.pdbx_seq_one_letter_code
_entity_poly.pdbx_strand_id
1 'polypeptide(L)'
;MVYRNSGNLENCYALRHQELVHIDNVASAYIFLFQCPKVDGRYICSSVGTPIHELTKFLSIRYPEIPLATNLINAIKDEKPIRLSSKKLLGLGFKFSYGLEEMMDGAIQSCKEKGFL
;
A
#
# COMPACT_ATOMS: atom_id res chain seq x y z
N MET A 1 8.38 -10.67 -30.97
CA MET A 1 6.94 -10.52 -30.66
C MET A 1 6.86 -10.02 -29.23
N VAL A 2 6.78 -8.69 -29.04
CA VAL A 2 6.76 -8.07 -27.71
C VAL A 2 5.33 -8.20 -27.18
N TYR A 3 5.13 -8.98 -26.13
CA TYR A 3 3.86 -9.00 -25.41
C TYR A 3 3.67 -7.64 -24.73
N ARG A 4 2.99 -6.71 -25.42
CA ARG A 4 2.30 -5.59 -24.77
C ARG A 4 1.16 -6.20 -23.97
N ASN A 5 1.38 -6.39 -22.67
CA ASN A 5 0.31 -6.71 -21.75
C ASN A 5 -0.53 -5.44 -21.56
N SER A 6 -1.47 -5.19 -22.49
CA SER A 6 -2.48 -4.15 -22.35
C SER A 6 -3.38 -4.55 -21.18
N GLY A 7 -3.05 -4.05 -19.99
CA GLY A 7 -3.89 -4.19 -18.81
C GLY A 7 -5.32 -3.75 -19.16
N ASN A 8 -6.25 -4.69 -19.05
CA ASN A 8 -7.66 -4.46 -19.37
C ASN A 8 -8.22 -3.39 -18.41
N LEU A 9 -8.82 -2.33 -18.95
CA LEU A 9 -9.31 -1.16 -18.20
C LEU A 9 -10.32 -1.53 -17.09
N GLU A 10 -10.95 -2.70 -17.19
CA GLU A 10 -11.91 -3.21 -16.22
C GLU A 10 -11.29 -3.56 -14.85
N ASN A 11 -9.97 -3.71 -14.75
CA ASN A 11 -9.27 -3.91 -13.46
C ASN A 11 -8.97 -2.60 -12.69
N CYS A 12 -9.33 -1.43 -13.23
CA CYS A 12 -9.03 -0.13 -12.60
C CYS A 12 -9.81 0.15 -11.30
N TYR A 13 -10.81 -0.66 -10.93
CA TYR A 13 -11.56 -0.45 -9.68
C TYR A 13 -10.72 -0.66 -8.42
N ALA A 14 -9.78 -1.62 -8.45
CA ALA A 14 -8.86 -1.87 -7.35
C ALA A 14 -7.72 -0.84 -7.30
N LEU A 15 -7.51 -0.08 -8.37
CA LEU A 15 -6.45 0.93 -8.41
C LEU A 15 -6.86 2.22 -7.72
N ARG A 16 -8.13 2.64 -7.70
CA ARG A 16 -8.56 3.97 -7.23
C ARG A 16 -8.00 4.42 -5.87
N HIS A 17 -8.02 3.54 -4.89
CA HIS A 17 -7.57 3.84 -3.52
C HIS A 17 -6.77 2.67 -2.98
N GLN A 18 -5.58 2.96 -2.47
CA GLN A 18 -4.65 1.98 -1.94
C GLN A 18 -4.68 2.02 -0.41
N GLU A 19 -4.80 0.83 0.17
CA GLU A 19 -4.73 0.58 1.61
C GLU A 19 -3.46 -0.20 1.87
N LEU A 20 -2.52 0.44 2.54
CA LEU A 20 -1.13 0.03 2.63
C LEU A 20 -0.72 -0.13 4.08
N VAL A 21 0.15 -1.10 4.31
CA VAL A 21 0.79 -1.34 5.61
C VAL A 21 2.18 -1.91 5.39
N HIS A 22 3.14 -1.45 6.18
CA HIS A 22 4.50 -1.96 6.12
C HIS A 22 4.54 -3.43 6.53
N ILE A 23 5.35 -4.25 5.87
CA ILE A 23 5.42 -5.70 6.15
C ILE A 23 5.79 -6.00 7.61
N ASP A 24 6.73 -5.25 8.19
CA ASP A 24 7.11 -5.41 9.60
C ASP A 24 6.00 -4.97 10.58
N ASN A 25 5.16 -4.00 10.19
CA ASN A 25 3.99 -3.65 10.99
C ASN A 25 2.97 -4.80 10.98
N VAL A 26 2.81 -5.52 9.85
CA VAL A 26 1.95 -6.70 9.78
C VAL A 26 2.48 -7.81 10.68
N ALA A 27 3.77 -8.15 10.59
CA ALA A 27 4.40 -9.14 11.45
C ALA A 27 4.28 -8.78 12.94
N SER A 28 4.53 -7.51 13.28
CA SER A 28 4.39 -7.00 14.64
C SER A 28 2.95 -7.07 15.14
N ALA A 29 1.96 -6.75 14.29
CA ALA A 29 0.54 -6.85 14.64
C ALA A 29 0.13 -8.31 14.90
N TYR A 30 0.63 -9.26 14.11
CA TYR A 30 0.40 -10.69 14.36
C TYR A 30 0.92 -11.13 15.73
N ILE A 31 2.17 -10.80 16.06
CA ILE A 31 2.78 -11.14 17.36
C ILE A 31 1.99 -10.47 18.50
N PHE A 32 1.66 -9.19 18.34
CA PHE A 32 0.91 -8.43 19.32
C PHE A 32 -0.48 -9.04 19.60
N LEU A 33 -1.23 -9.38 18.55
CA LEU A 33 -2.55 -10.01 18.69
C LEU A 33 -2.46 -11.40 19.33
N PHE A 34 -1.44 -12.18 18.97
CA PHE A 34 -1.19 -13.49 19.58
C PHE A 34 -0.94 -13.39 21.10
N GLN A 35 -0.26 -12.35 21.55
CA GLN A 35 0.06 -12.11 22.97
C GLN A 35 -1.08 -11.42 23.74
N CYS A 36 -2.10 -10.91 23.06
CA CYS A 36 -3.15 -10.13 23.69
C CYS A 36 -4.27 -11.06 24.21
N PRO A 37 -4.55 -11.09 25.53
CA PRO A 37 -5.52 -12.03 26.11
C PRO A 37 -6.99 -11.70 25.77
N LYS A 38 -7.26 -10.53 25.17
CA LYS A 38 -8.61 -10.03 24.85
C LYS A 38 -8.79 -9.77 23.36
N VAL A 39 -8.38 -10.71 22.52
CA VAL A 39 -8.65 -10.67 21.07
C VAL A 39 -9.91 -11.47 20.74
N ASP A 40 -10.72 -10.92 19.84
CA ASP A 40 -11.89 -11.64 19.30
C ASP A 40 -12.09 -11.27 17.83
N GLY A 41 -12.33 -12.29 17.00
CA GLY A 41 -12.60 -12.14 15.57
C GLY A 41 -11.49 -11.44 14.77
N ARG A 42 -11.90 -10.61 13.81
CA ARG A 42 -11.01 -10.01 12.80
C ARG A 42 -10.50 -8.63 13.20
N TYR A 43 -9.29 -8.31 12.75
CA TYR A 43 -8.62 -7.01 12.93
C TYR A 43 -8.09 -6.53 11.59
N ILE A 44 -8.39 -5.28 11.25
CA ILE A 44 -7.81 -4.60 10.09
C ILE A 44 -6.44 -4.06 10.51
N CYS A 45 -5.43 -4.33 9.68
CA CYS A 45 -4.07 -3.81 9.81
C CYS A 45 -3.72 -3.02 8.54
N SER A 46 -4.20 -1.77 8.48
CA SER A 46 -3.90 -0.79 7.43
C SER A 46 -3.45 0.52 8.08
N SER A 47 -2.29 1.06 7.69
CA SER A 47 -1.74 2.28 8.29
C SER A 47 -1.85 3.50 7.37
N VAL A 48 -1.91 3.29 6.06
CA VAL A 48 -1.94 4.35 5.05
C VAL A 48 -3.07 4.08 4.06
N GLY A 49 -3.98 5.05 3.93
CA GLY A 49 -5.01 5.06 2.89
C GLY A 49 -4.78 6.24 1.95
N THR A 50 -4.49 5.98 0.67
CA THR A 50 -4.16 7.02 -0.30
C THR A 50 -4.81 6.79 -1.67
N PRO A 51 -5.36 7.83 -2.33
CA PRO A 51 -5.76 7.75 -3.73
C PRO A 51 -4.57 7.39 -4.63
N ILE A 52 -4.84 6.70 -5.73
CA ILE A 52 -3.78 6.30 -6.67
C ILE A 52 -3.02 7.47 -7.27
N HIS A 53 -3.70 8.59 -7.50
CA HIS A 53 -3.09 9.80 -8.03
C HIS A 53 -2.04 10.36 -7.08
N GLU A 54 -2.36 10.42 -5.78
CA GLU A 54 -1.42 10.87 -4.74
C GLU A 54 -0.27 9.88 -4.56
N LEU A 55 -0.54 8.57 -4.57
CA LEU A 55 0.53 7.58 -4.54
C LEU A 55 1.45 7.69 -5.76
N THR A 56 0.88 7.87 -6.96
CA THR A 56 1.64 8.01 -8.20
C THR A 56 2.51 9.26 -8.18
N LYS A 57 1.95 10.37 -7.73
CA LYS A 57 2.69 11.62 -7.55
C LYS A 57 3.86 11.43 -6.57
N PHE A 58 3.60 10.84 -5.41
CA PHE A 58 4.62 10.50 -4.43
C PHE A 58 5.76 9.68 -5.07
N LEU A 59 5.43 8.61 -5.80
CA LEU A 59 6.41 7.75 -6.46
C LEU A 59 7.20 8.49 -7.55
N SER A 60 6.54 9.30 -8.37
CA SER A 60 7.19 10.06 -9.46
C SER A 60 8.22 11.08 -8.96
N ILE A 61 7.98 11.65 -7.77
CA ILE A 61 8.88 12.63 -7.16
C ILE A 61 10.05 11.93 -6.48
N ARG A 62 9.77 10.84 -5.75
CA ARG A 62 10.78 10.15 -4.93
C ARG A 62 11.67 9.20 -5.73
N TYR A 63 11.15 8.60 -6.80
CA TYR A 63 11.85 7.63 -7.65
C TYR A 63 11.71 7.99 -9.13
N PRO A 64 12.28 9.13 -9.56
CA PRO A 64 12.13 9.65 -10.92
C PRO A 64 12.70 8.72 -12.01
N GLU A 65 13.57 7.79 -11.64
CA GLU A 65 14.15 6.77 -12.53
C GLU A 65 13.18 5.63 -12.87
N ILE A 66 12.08 5.48 -12.13
CA ILE A 66 11.11 4.40 -12.34
C ILE A 66 10.03 4.88 -13.32
N PRO A 67 9.88 4.25 -14.50
CA PRO A 67 8.84 4.64 -15.45
C PRO A 67 7.46 4.26 -14.93
N LEU A 68 6.61 5.27 -14.68
CA LEU A 68 5.23 5.09 -14.23
C LEU A 68 4.25 5.26 -15.40
N ALA A 69 3.21 4.44 -15.45
CA ALA A 69 2.15 4.51 -16.46
C ALA A 69 1.13 5.62 -16.16
N THR A 70 1.59 6.87 -16.01
CA THR A 70 0.78 8.02 -15.58
C THR A 70 -0.43 8.28 -16.48
N ASN A 71 -0.33 8.02 -17.79
CA ASN A 71 -1.45 8.16 -18.72
C ASN A 71 -2.64 7.25 -18.37
N LEU A 72 -2.38 6.02 -17.92
CA LEU A 72 -3.45 5.10 -17.48
C LEU A 72 -4.06 5.56 -16.17
N ILE A 73 -3.23 6.07 -15.27
CA ILE A 73 -3.65 6.52 -13.93
C ILE A 73 -4.51 7.77 -14.07
N ASN A 74 -4.14 8.72 -14.93
CA ASN A 74 -4.92 9.92 -15.22
C ASN A 74 -6.32 9.63 -15.80
N ALA A 75 -6.53 8.47 -16.42
CA ALA A 75 -7.84 8.05 -16.91
C ALA A 75 -8.78 7.55 -15.78
N ILE A 76 -8.24 7.29 -14.59
CA ILE A 76 -9.01 6.84 -13.42
C ILE A 76 -9.69 8.04 -12.79
N LYS A 77 -11.03 8.00 -12.70
CA LYS A 77 -11.81 9.05 -12.06
C LYS A 77 -11.52 9.14 -10.56
N ASP A 78 -11.44 10.37 -10.08
CA ASP A 78 -11.44 10.67 -8.65
C ASP A 78 -12.81 10.35 -8.04
N GLU A 79 -12.79 9.57 -6.97
CA GLU A 79 -13.96 9.24 -6.17
C GLU A 79 -13.63 9.42 -4.69
N LYS A 80 -14.67 9.44 -3.85
CA LYS A 80 -14.46 9.49 -2.39
C LYS A 80 -13.63 8.29 -1.94
N PRO A 81 -12.54 8.50 -1.18
CA PRO A 81 -11.69 7.41 -0.71
C PRO A 81 -12.47 6.51 0.25
N ILE A 82 -12.44 5.20 0.01
CA ILE A 82 -12.87 4.20 0.98
C ILE A 82 -11.66 3.91 1.86
N ARG A 83 -11.74 4.32 3.13
CA ARG A 83 -10.67 4.09 4.11
C ARG A 83 -10.95 2.88 4.98
N LEU A 84 -10.00 1.97 5.07
CA LEU A 84 -10.05 0.91 6.06
C LEU A 84 -9.74 1.48 7.45
N SER A 85 -10.40 0.94 8.46
CA SER A 85 -10.28 1.42 9.84
C SER A 85 -9.57 0.39 10.71
N SER A 86 -8.33 0.70 11.07
CA SER A 86 -7.54 -0.07 12.04
C SER A 86 -7.88 0.28 13.50
N LYS A 87 -8.96 1.04 13.76
CA LYS A 87 -9.34 1.50 15.10
C LYS A 87 -9.45 0.37 16.13
N LYS A 88 -9.93 -0.81 15.74
CA LYS A 88 -10.03 -1.96 16.63
C LYS A 88 -8.66 -2.48 17.08
N LEU A 89 -7.68 -2.52 16.17
CA LEU A 89 -6.29 -2.91 16.47
C LEU A 89 -5.60 -1.85 17.33
N LEU A 90 -5.73 -0.57 16.96
CA LEU A 90 -5.17 0.56 17.71
C LEU A 90 -5.78 0.69 19.11
N GLY A 91 -7.07 0.36 19.26
CA GLY A 91 -7.77 0.36 20.54
C GLY A 91 -7.23 -0.66 21.55
N LEU A 92 -6.49 -1.68 21.11
CA LEU A 92 -5.76 -2.60 21.99
C LEU A 92 -4.40 -2.05 22.45
N GLY A 93 -3.94 -0.94 21.88
CA GLY A 93 -2.64 -0.34 22.17
C GLY A 93 -1.54 -0.65 21.16
N PHE A 94 -1.85 -1.33 20.05
CA PHE A 94 -0.91 -1.51 18.94
C PHE A 94 -0.53 -0.16 18.32
N LYS A 95 0.73 -0.03 17.89
CA LYS A 95 1.25 1.17 17.22
C LYS A 95 1.97 0.76 15.95
N PHE A 96 1.69 1.48 14.86
CA PHE A 96 2.46 1.38 13.63
C PHE A 96 3.79 2.12 13.81
N SER A 97 4.90 1.46 13.48
CA SER A 97 6.25 2.04 13.57
C SER A 97 6.75 2.61 12.24
N TYR A 98 6.15 2.19 11.13
CA TYR A 98 6.58 2.53 9.76
C TYR A 98 5.44 3.12 8.92
N GLY A 99 5.76 4.09 8.07
CA GLY A 99 4.85 4.80 7.18
C GLY A 99 5.00 4.40 5.70
N LEU A 100 4.53 5.28 4.82
CA LEU A 100 4.55 5.07 3.36
C LEU A 100 5.98 5.13 2.80
N GLU A 101 6.81 6.04 3.30
CA GLU A 101 8.18 6.24 2.81
C GLU A 101 9.04 5.00 3.05
N GLU A 102 9.07 4.51 4.29
CA GLU A 102 9.87 3.33 4.65
C GLU A 102 9.41 2.08 3.87
N MET A 103 8.09 1.97 3.64
CA MET A 103 7.52 0.87 2.87
C MET A 103 7.98 0.88 1.42
N MET A 104 7.90 2.03 0.75
CA MET A 104 8.27 2.12 -0.66
C MET A 104 9.79 2.08 -0.85
N ASP A 105 10.56 2.73 0.04
CA ASP A 105 12.03 2.70 0.00
C ASP A 105 12.54 1.26 0.16
N GLY A 106 12.05 0.54 1.17
CA GLY A 106 12.44 -0.84 1.42
C GLY A 106 12.05 -1.78 0.27
N ALA A 107 10.84 -1.62 -0.29
CA ALA A 107 10.39 -2.42 -1.42
C ALA A 107 11.23 -2.18 -2.68
N ILE A 108 11.46 -0.92 -3.05
CA ILE A 108 12.22 -0.54 -4.25
C ILE A 108 13.68 -0.96 -4.12
N GLN A 109 14.32 -0.70 -2.98
CA GLN A 109 15.70 -1.09 -2.73
C GLN A 109 15.87 -2.62 -2.84
N SER A 110 14.99 -3.38 -2.19
CA SER A 110 15.00 -4.86 -2.25
C SER A 110 14.81 -5.39 -3.68
N CYS A 111 13.96 -4.75 -4.50
CA CYS A 111 13.77 -5.13 -5.90
C CYS A 111 15.01 -4.83 -6.75
N LYS A 112 15.66 -3.67 -6.58
CA LYS A 112 16.89 -3.31 -7.29
C LYS A 112 18.04 -4.26 -6.96
N GLU A 113 18.25 -4.55 -5.69
CA GLU A 113 19.32 -5.47 -5.23
C GLU A 113 19.17 -6.88 -5.79
N LYS A 114 17.93 -7.30 -6.07
CA LYS A 114 17.62 -8.62 -6.63
C LYS A 114 17.48 -8.63 -8.15
N GLY A 115 17.65 -7.47 -8.81
CA GLY A 115 17.52 -7.33 -10.25
C GLY A 115 16.09 -7.51 -10.78
N PHE A 116 15.08 -7.25 -9.94
CA PHE A 116 13.67 -7.21 -10.37
C PHE A 116 13.24 -5.83 -10.87
N LEU A 117 14.04 -4.80 -10.56
CA LEU A 117 13.86 -3.43 -10.98
C LEU A 117 15.19 -2.83 -11.45
#